data_AF-A0A453MIM9-F1
#
_entry.id   AF-A0A453MIM9-F1
#
_cell.length_a   1.000
_cell.length_b   1.000
_cell.length_c   1.000
_cell.angle_alpha   90.00
_cell.angle_beta   90.00
_cell.angle_gamma   90.00
#
_symmetry.space_group_name_H-M   'P 1'
#
loop_
_entity.id
_entity.type
_entity.pdbx_description
1 polymer ?
#
loop_
_entity_poly.entity_id
_entity_poly.type
_entity_poly.pdbx_seq_one_letter_code
_entity_poly.pdbx_strand_id
1 'polypeptide(L)'
;QPHHRRWILWPSWRCRSRCRATSTRCYTCRCSSRPAAWTCTTPRPRSTSGRRARVHGWAEDALQSIHFHDLGISSYVSPPPDPTADSPFPSHLMPLFNVYIAGARAPLSGSCRRRVVVVHDRINAFASEEAARLPNAEAFGLHCLALSMLVGRMDAGHRLLRETGLAFRAVEHCATKEFVEFAGRARPSKQISPGAGILANTCRALEGDFIDVVAGHLAADGKKLFAVGPLNPLLHHASAPEQSERRHECLNWLDEQPPASVLYVSFGTTSSLRAEQIEELAAALRGSRQRFIWVLRDADRGDIFAEAGGESRGRHGKMLSEFTRHTQGTGLVITGWAPQLEILAHSAMAAFMSHCGWNSTVESLSHGRPILACPCTATSRGTRSLSATTSRPASSCVHGRSTAR
;
A
#
# COMPACT_ATOMS: atom_id res chain seq x y z
N GLN A 1 -11.00 -15.36 -32.50
CA GLN A 1 -9.93 -14.34 -32.64
C GLN A 1 -9.50 -13.89 -31.25
N PRO A 2 -8.20 -13.78 -30.94
CA PRO A 2 -7.76 -13.44 -29.59
C PRO A 2 -7.93 -11.94 -29.30
N HIS A 3 -8.82 -11.60 -28.36
CA HIS A 3 -9.03 -10.24 -27.90
C HIS A 3 -7.90 -9.80 -26.95
N HIS A 4 -6.80 -9.29 -27.50
CA HIS A 4 -5.68 -8.77 -26.71
C HIS A 4 -6.08 -7.48 -25.97
N ARG A 5 -5.92 -7.49 -24.64
CA ARG A 5 -6.31 -6.39 -23.74
C ARG A 5 -5.12 -5.51 -23.39
N ARG A 6 -5.35 -4.20 -23.23
CA ARG A 6 -4.38 -3.22 -22.70
C ARG A 6 -4.93 -2.68 -21.38
N TRP A 7 -4.06 -2.32 -20.45
CA TRP A 7 -4.45 -1.59 -19.24
C TRP A 7 -3.41 -0.51 -18.90
N ILE A 8 -3.88 0.55 -18.27
CA ILE A 8 -3.08 1.64 -17.68
C ILE A 8 -3.28 1.50 -16.18
N LEU A 9 -2.35 0.85 -15.47
CA LEU A 9 -2.37 0.84 -14.00
C LEU A 9 -1.88 2.19 -13.48
N TRP A 10 -2.61 2.76 -12.52
CA TRP A 10 -2.12 3.79 -11.61
C TRP A 10 -1.65 3.16 -10.29
N PRO A 11 -0.39 2.69 -10.18
CA PRO A 11 0.21 2.37 -8.89
C PRO A 11 0.68 3.64 -8.17
N SER A 12 0.95 3.48 -6.88
CA SER A 12 1.07 4.56 -5.91
C SER A 12 2.49 5.20 -5.83
N TRP A 13 2.70 6.30 -6.57
CA TRP A 13 3.68 7.41 -6.37
C TRP A 13 5.19 7.03 -6.36
N ARG A 14 6.19 7.78 -6.91
CA ARG A 14 6.35 9.22 -7.27
C ARG A 14 7.53 9.37 -8.32
N CYS A 15 8.39 10.43 -8.44
CA CYS A 15 9.36 10.61 -9.57
C CYS A 15 10.50 11.70 -9.50
N ARG A 16 11.41 11.88 -10.52
CA ARG A 16 12.42 12.99 -10.72
C ARG A 16 13.08 12.96 -12.16
N SER A 17 13.76 13.97 -12.79
CA SER A 17 13.65 15.47 -12.84
C SER A 17 14.69 16.22 -13.78
N ARG A 18 14.28 16.90 -14.89
CA ARG A 18 14.96 18.07 -15.57
C ARG A 18 14.02 18.86 -16.53
N CYS A 19 14.41 20.06 -16.99
CA CYS A 19 13.52 21.14 -17.51
C CYS A 19 13.44 21.31 -19.05
N ARG A 20 12.27 21.75 -19.55
CA ARG A 20 12.02 23.04 -20.25
C ARG A 20 10.50 23.18 -20.52
N ALA A 21 10.00 24.42 -20.63
CA ALA A 21 8.57 24.69 -20.78
C ALA A 21 8.24 25.37 -22.11
N THR A 22 7.30 24.78 -22.85
CA THR A 22 6.42 25.45 -23.82
C THR A 22 4.99 24.87 -23.65
N SER A 23 4.02 25.46 -24.33
CA SER A 23 2.60 25.51 -23.97
C SER A 23 1.84 24.17 -23.91
N THR A 24 0.77 24.18 -23.11
CA THR A 24 -0.35 23.22 -23.08
C THR A 24 0.02 21.75 -22.84
N ARG A 25 0.01 21.34 -21.56
CA ARG A 25 0.35 19.97 -21.15
C ARG A 25 -0.77 18.98 -21.47
N CYS A 26 -0.46 17.96 -22.27
CA CYS A 26 -1.33 16.79 -22.47
C CYS A 26 -0.54 15.50 -22.21
N TYR A 27 -1.15 14.50 -21.57
CA TYR A 27 -0.56 13.16 -21.47
C TYR A 27 -0.83 12.39 -22.76
N THR A 28 0.17 12.30 -23.62
CA THR A 28 0.05 11.64 -24.93
C THR A 28 0.21 10.12 -24.84
N CYS A 29 -0.86 9.39 -25.12
CA CYS A 29 -0.81 7.94 -25.30
C CYS A 29 -0.18 7.57 -26.65
N ARG A 30 1.16 7.46 -26.73
CA ARG A 30 1.85 7.02 -27.95
C ARG A 30 1.55 5.54 -28.26
N CYS A 31 1.25 5.25 -29.52
CA CYS A 31 1.09 3.89 -30.00
C CYS A 31 2.45 3.19 -30.11
N SER A 32 2.78 2.36 -29.12
CA SER A 32 3.83 1.34 -29.25
C SER A 32 3.42 0.27 -30.28
N SER A 33 4.41 -0.24 -31.02
CA SER A 33 4.29 -1.38 -31.93
C SER A 33 4.20 -2.73 -31.21
N ARG A 34 4.55 -2.79 -29.91
CA ARG A 34 4.39 -4.01 -29.08
C ARG A 34 2.91 -4.21 -28.69
N PRO A 35 2.47 -5.47 -28.42
CA PRO A 35 1.05 -5.79 -28.26
C PRO A 35 0.36 -5.00 -27.12
N ALA A 36 1.02 -4.94 -25.96
CA ALA A 36 0.63 -4.12 -24.82
C ALA A 36 1.73 -3.13 -24.46
N ALA A 37 1.32 -1.94 -24.03
CA ALA A 37 2.17 -0.92 -23.44
C ALA A 37 1.36 -0.29 -22.30
N TRP A 38 1.95 -0.21 -21.12
CA TRP A 38 1.30 0.23 -19.90
C TRP A 38 1.85 1.60 -19.54
N THR A 39 0.98 2.52 -19.16
CA THR A 39 1.38 3.86 -18.70
C THR A 39 1.07 3.97 -17.22
N CYS A 40 2.06 4.38 -16.42
CA CYS A 40 1.92 4.61 -14.99
C CYS A 40 2.19 6.10 -14.70
N THR A 41 1.21 6.82 -14.14
CA THR A 41 1.31 8.27 -13.88
C THR A 41 1.42 8.57 -12.39
N THR A 42 2.49 9.25 -11.97
CA THR A 42 2.79 9.52 -10.56
C THR A 42 3.51 10.87 -10.35
N PRO A 43 3.32 11.63 -9.25
CA PRO A 43 3.96 12.96 -9.06
C PRO A 43 5.40 12.88 -8.49
N ARG A 44 6.09 13.95 -8.02
CA ARG A 44 7.52 13.93 -7.53
C ARG A 44 7.75 14.16 -6.01
N PRO A 45 8.56 13.35 -5.25
CA PRO A 45 9.95 13.08 -5.63
C PRO A 45 10.47 11.61 -5.56
N ARG A 46 9.69 10.58 -5.12
CA ARG A 46 10.07 9.13 -5.11
C ARG A 46 10.51 8.61 -6.49
N SER A 47 11.75 8.89 -6.86
CA SER A 47 12.53 8.48 -8.04
C SER A 47 12.05 7.29 -8.89
N THR A 48 12.38 7.32 -10.19
CA THR A 48 12.19 6.17 -11.10
C THR A 48 12.88 4.90 -10.61
N SER A 49 13.99 5.00 -9.88
CA SER A 49 14.63 3.87 -9.19
C SER A 49 13.73 3.27 -8.11
N GLY A 50 13.12 4.10 -7.27
CA GLY A 50 12.17 3.65 -6.24
C GLY A 50 10.88 3.02 -6.78
N ARG A 51 10.51 3.34 -8.02
CA ARG A 51 9.41 2.68 -8.75
C ARG A 51 9.81 1.30 -9.25
N ARG A 52 11.02 1.14 -9.81
CA ARG A 52 11.57 -0.17 -10.21
C ARG A 52 11.79 -1.09 -8.99
N ALA A 53 12.24 -0.55 -7.86
CA ALA A 53 12.39 -1.30 -6.61
C ALA A 53 11.07 -1.78 -5.96
N ARG A 54 9.90 -1.41 -6.51
CA ARG A 54 8.58 -1.93 -6.06
C ARG A 54 8.00 -3.01 -6.96
N VAL A 55 8.69 -3.33 -8.05
CA VAL A 55 8.36 -4.41 -9.00
C VAL A 55 9.46 -5.48 -9.02
N HIS A 56 10.22 -5.61 -7.92
CA HIS A 56 11.08 -6.78 -7.68
C HIS A 56 10.25 -8.07 -7.77
N GLY A 57 10.81 -9.11 -8.37
CA GLY A 57 10.12 -10.35 -8.68
C GLY A 57 9.26 -10.33 -9.97
N TRP A 58 9.17 -9.22 -10.68
CA TRP A 58 8.59 -9.17 -12.02
C TRP A 58 9.66 -9.44 -13.07
N ALA A 59 9.31 -10.17 -14.13
CA ALA A 59 10.23 -10.44 -15.24
C ALA A 59 10.56 -9.18 -16.05
N GLU A 60 11.79 -9.08 -16.55
CA GLU A 60 12.30 -7.89 -17.27
C GLU A 60 11.50 -7.54 -18.54
N ASP A 61 10.94 -8.52 -19.22
CA ASP A 61 10.06 -8.31 -20.39
C ASP A 61 8.75 -7.60 -19.99
N ALA A 62 8.17 -7.97 -18.85
CA ALA A 62 7.04 -7.28 -18.26
C ALA A 62 7.42 -5.84 -17.87
N LEU A 63 8.60 -5.63 -17.26
CA LEU A 63 9.10 -4.30 -16.90
C LEU A 63 9.32 -3.40 -18.13
N GLN A 64 9.86 -3.93 -19.22
CA GLN A 64 10.03 -3.21 -20.48
C GLN A 64 8.72 -2.74 -21.11
N SER A 65 7.59 -3.36 -20.76
CA SER A 65 6.27 -2.94 -21.25
C SER A 65 5.68 -1.75 -20.47
N ILE A 66 6.26 -1.37 -19.33
CA ILE A 66 5.75 -0.32 -18.43
C ILE A 66 6.52 0.99 -18.63
N HIS A 67 5.79 2.01 -19.08
CA HIS A 67 6.27 3.38 -19.21
C HIS A 67 5.82 4.21 -18.01
N PHE A 68 6.79 4.71 -17.23
CA PHE A 68 6.53 5.58 -16.09
C PHE A 68 6.53 7.06 -16.54
N HIS A 69 5.46 7.76 -16.19
CA HIS A 69 5.25 9.17 -16.49
C HIS A 69 5.08 9.98 -15.21
N ASP A 70 5.60 11.20 -15.27
CA ASP A 70 5.66 12.09 -14.13
C ASP A 70 4.51 13.09 -14.23
N LEU A 71 3.57 13.02 -13.29
CA LEU A 71 2.53 14.04 -13.12
C LEU A 71 3.23 15.32 -12.66
N GLY A 72 3.25 16.33 -13.52
CA GLY A 72 4.03 17.57 -13.36
C GLY A 72 3.49 18.54 -12.31
N ILE A 73 3.03 18.04 -11.16
CA ILE A 73 2.51 18.82 -10.04
C ILE A 73 3.60 19.77 -9.50
N SER A 74 3.15 20.81 -8.79
CA SER A 74 4.03 21.70 -8.03
C SER A 74 4.82 20.95 -6.96
N SER A 75 6.03 21.42 -6.67
CA SER A 75 6.75 21.05 -5.46
C SER A 75 5.93 21.41 -4.21
N TYR A 76 6.12 20.63 -3.13
CA TYR A 76 5.59 20.94 -1.81
C TYR A 76 6.60 20.50 -0.75
N VAL A 77 6.39 20.97 0.47
CA VAL A 77 7.08 20.50 1.68
C VAL A 77 6.04 19.82 2.57
N SER A 78 6.30 18.58 2.98
CA SER A 78 5.50 17.91 4.04
C SER A 78 6.13 18.27 5.39
N PRO A 79 5.35 18.66 6.40
CA PRO A 79 5.87 18.80 7.76
C PRO A 79 6.36 17.44 8.29
N PRO A 80 7.16 17.42 9.37
CA PRO A 80 7.44 16.18 10.09
C PRO A 80 6.16 15.48 10.52
N PRO A 81 6.14 14.14 10.57
CA PRO A 81 5.00 13.41 11.11
C PRO A 81 4.88 13.65 12.61
N ASP A 82 3.73 14.14 13.06
CA ASP A 82 3.38 14.22 14.48
C ASP A 82 2.85 12.85 14.95
N PRO A 83 3.57 12.13 15.84
CA PRO A 83 3.10 10.87 16.39
C PRO A 83 2.17 11.07 17.60
N THR A 84 2.12 12.27 18.17
CA THR A 84 1.31 12.62 19.34
C THR A 84 -0.09 13.11 18.99
N ALA A 85 -0.35 13.40 17.70
CA ALA A 85 -1.66 13.80 17.19
C ALA A 85 -2.78 12.81 17.57
N ASP A 86 -3.94 13.33 18.00
CA ASP A 86 -5.13 12.54 18.38
C ASP A 86 -5.63 11.62 17.25
N SER A 87 -5.40 12.03 16.00
CA SER A 87 -5.77 11.28 14.81
C SER A 87 -4.58 10.45 14.31
N PRO A 88 -4.68 9.11 14.20
CA PRO A 88 -3.60 8.26 13.66
C PRO A 88 -3.43 8.39 12.13
N PHE A 89 -3.99 9.44 11.54
CA PHE A 89 -3.93 9.70 10.11
C PHE A 89 -2.61 10.39 9.74
N PRO A 90 -1.99 10.08 8.58
CA PRO A 90 -0.81 10.78 8.10
C PRO A 90 -1.14 12.19 7.59
N SER A 91 -1.53 13.09 8.49
CA SER A 91 -1.85 14.50 8.22
C SER A 91 -0.69 15.26 7.57
N HIS A 92 0.55 14.86 7.86
CA HIS A 92 1.75 15.36 7.19
C HIS A 92 1.76 15.16 5.66
N LEU A 93 0.89 14.31 5.10
CA LEU A 93 0.69 14.14 3.66
C LEU A 93 -0.40 15.06 3.08
N MET A 94 -1.10 15.89 3.86
CA MET A 94 -2.09 16.82 3.31
C MET A 94 -1.52 17.80 2.26
N PRO A 95 -0.30 18.34 2.39
CA PRO A 95 0.32 19.14 1.32
C PRO A 95 0.45 18.38 -0.01
N LEU A 96 0.85 17.09 0.02
CA LEU A 96 0.88 16.22 -1.16
C LEU A 96 -0.49 16.14 -1.83
N PHE A 97 -1.52 15.84 -1.03
CA PHE A 97 -2.87 15.64 -1.50
C PHE A 97 -3.44 16.92 -2.13
N ASN A 98 -3.22 18.06 -1.50
CA ASN A 98 -3.67 19.38 -1.97
C ASN A 98 -2.99 19.78 -3.31
N VAL A 99 -1.66 19.72 -3.42
CA VAL A 99 -0.99 20.04 -4.70
C VAL A 99 -1.25 18.98 -5.79
N TYR A 100 -1.56 17.75 -5.39
CA TYR A 100 -1.93 16.70 -6.33
C TYR A 100 -3.26 17.01 -7.01
N ILE A 101 -4.33 17.31 -6.27
CA ILE A 101 -5.62 17.63 -6.91
C ILE A 101 -5.52 18.90 -7.76
N ALA A 102 -4.77 19.92 -7.30
CA ALA A 102 -4.58 21.15 -8.05
C ALA A 102 -3.80 20.94 -9.37
N GLY A 103 -2.79 20.07 -9.39
CA GLY A 103 -1.83 19.95 -10.50
C GLY A 103 -1.85 18.65 -11.31
N ALA A 104 -2.56 17.60 -10.88
CA ALA A 104 -2.56 16.30 -11.55
C ALA A 104 -3.56 16.22 -12.72
N ARG A 105 -4.58 17.07 -12.73
CA ARG A 105 -5.49 17.25 -13.88
C ARG A 105 -4.70 17.80 -15.06
N ALA A 106 -4.34 16.94 -15.99
CA ALA A 106 -3.95 17.33 -17.34
C ALA A 106 -4.67 16.40 -18.34
N PRO A 107 -5.12 16.92 -19.50
CA PRO A 107 -5.87 16.14 -20.47
C PRO A 107 -5.17 14.84 -20.87
N LEU A 108 -5.93 13.75 -20.88
CA LEU A 108 -5.53 12.55 -21.60
C LEU A 108 -5.73 12.84 -23.10
N SER A 109 -4.65 12.81 -23.89
CA SER A 109 -4.75 12.94 -25.34
C SER A 109 -4.19 11.71 -26.04
N GLY A 110 -4.89 11.26 -27.09
CA GLY A 110 -4.47 10.09 -27.83
C GLY A 110 -5.23 9.93 -29.13
N SER A 111 -4.51 9.81 -30.24
CA SER A 111 -5.02 9.43 -31.56
C SER A 111 -5.10 7.90 -31.73
N CYS A 112 -5.13 7.15 -30.64
CA CYS A 112 -5.02 5.70 -30.65
C CYS A 112 -6.34 5.06 -31.13
N ARG A 113 -6.31 4.34 -32.26
CA ARG A 113 -7.46 3.55 -32.77
C ARG A 113 -7.73 2.25 -31.97
N ARG A 114 -6.99 1.96 -30.90
CA ARG A 114 -7.12 0.74 -30.07
C ARG A 114 -7.73 1.07 -28.71
N ARG A 115 -8.50 0.15 -28.13
CA ARG A 115 -9.11 0.30 -26.79
C ARG A 115 -8.09 0.75 -25.74
N VAL A 116 -8.48 1.73 -24.94
CA VAL A 116 -7.75 2.27 -23.80
C VAL A 116 -8.47 1.84 -22.52
N VAL A 117 -7.73 1.52 -21.46
CA VAL A 117 -8.32 1.14 -20.16
C VAL A 117 -7.56 1.87 -19.07
N VAL A 118 -8.23 2.71 -18.31
CA VAL A 118 -7.66 3.58 -17.25
C VAL A 118 -8.02 3.03 -15.88
N VAL A 119 -7.06 2.44 -15.17
CA VAL A 119 -7.24 1.93 -13.80
C VAL A 119 -6.72 2.95 -12.80
N HIS A 120 -7.60 3.71 -12.16
CA HIS A 120 -7.24 4.85 -11.30
C HIS A 120 -7.60 4.61 -9.83
N ASP A 121 -6.89 5.23 -8.87
CA ASP A 121 -7.36 5.23 -7.47
C ASP A 121 -8.75 5.87 -7.37
N ARG A 122 -9.66 5.28 -6.59
CA ARG A 122 -11.02 5.79 -6.40
C ARG A 122 -11.12 7.20 -5.80
N ILE A 123 -10.05 7.77 -5.22
CA ILE A 123 -9.97 9.18 -4.81
C ILE A 123 -9.64 10.13 -5.96
N ASN A 124 -9.15 9.60 -7.08
CA ASN A 124 -8.74 10.37 -8.26
C ASN A 124 -9.85 10.37 -9.32
N ALA A 125 -11.07 10.80 -8.96
CA ALA A 125 -12.25 10.69 -9.84
C ALA A 125 -12.06 11.38 -11.21
N PHE A 126 -11.25 12.44 -11.27
CA PHE A 126 -10.90 13.13 -12.51
C PHE A 126 -10.28 12.22 -13.59
N ALA A 127 -9.62 11.12 -13.20
CA ALA A 127 -9.06 10.18 -14.18
C ALA A 127 -10.15 9.42 -14.94
N SER A 128 -11.33 9.21 -14.33
CA SER A 128 -12.52 8.69 -14.99
C SER A 128 -13.16 9.74 -15.90
N GLU A 129 -13.19 11.00 -15.47
CA GLU A 129 -13.70 12.14 -16.26
C GLU A 129 -12.87 12.36 -17.54
N GLU A 130 -11.54 12.30 -17.43
CA GLU A 130 -10.64 12.41 -18.59
C GLU A 130 -10.67 11.16 -19.48
N ALA A 131 -10.85 9.97 -18.91
CA ALA A 131 -11.03 8.75 -19.70
C ALA A 131 -12.32 8.82 -20.55
N ALA A 132 -13.43 9.32 -19.98
CA ALA A 132 -14.71 9.45 -20.67
C ALA A 132 -14.68 10.39 -21.89
N ARG A 133 -13.65 11.24 -22.03
CA ARG A 133 -13.44 12.10 -23.21
C ARG A 133 -12.85 11.35 -24.41
N LEU A 134 -12.34 10.13 -24.21
CA LEU A 134 -11.79 9.29 -25.26
C LEU A 134 -12.85 8.26 -25.70
N PRO A 135 -13.29 8.25 -26.98
CA PRO A 135 -14.43 7.44 -27.44
C PRO A 135 -14.18 5.92 -27.39
N ASN A 136 -12.95 5.51 -27.11
CA ASN A 136 -12.46 4.13 -27.06
C ASN A 136 -11.83 3.77 -25.71
N ALA A 137 -12.08 4.56 -24.65
CA ALA A 137 -11.57 4.31 -23.31
C ALA A 137 -12.63 3.79 -22.35
N GLU A 138 -12.17 2.97 -21.39
CA GLU A 138 -12.94 2.57 -20.21
C GLU A 138 -12.16 2.92 -18.95
N ALA A 139 -12.85 3.37 -17.89
CA ALA A 139 -12.25 3.60 -16.58
C ALA A 139 -12.65 2.52 -15.57
N PHE A 140 -11.71 2.11 -14.72
CA PHE A 140 -11.94 1.21 -13.59
C PHE A 140 -11.35 1.83 -12.32
N GLY A 141 -12.15 1.88 -11.26
CA GLY A 141 -11.68 2.36 -9.96
C GLY A 141 -10.94 1.27 -9.19
N LEU A 142 -9.65 1.46 -8.92
CA LEU A 142 -8.86 0.59 -8.05
C LEU A 142 -9.25 0.84 -6.59
N HIS A 143 -9.78 -0.19 -5.94
CA HIS A 143 -10.05 -0.23 -4.51
C HIS A 143 -8.86 -0.90 -3.79
N CYS A 144 -8.03 -0.06 -3.16
CA CYS A 144 -6.77 -0.43 -2.52
C CYS A 144 -6.91 -0.82 -1.03
N LEU A 145 -8.14 -1.06 -0.56
CA LEU A 145 -8.48 -1.49 0.79
C LEU A 145 -9.23 -2.84 0.73
N ALA A 146 -9.45 -3.45 1.88
CA ALA A 146 -10.39 -4.57 2.02
C ALA A 146 -11.79 -4.19 1.49
N LEU A 147 -12.51 -5.14 0.89
CA LEU A 147 -13.92 -4.99 0.55
C LEU A 147 -14.82 -4.93 1.79
N SER A 148 -14.42 -5.52 2.92
CA SER A 148 -15.14 -5.35 4.20
C SER A 148 -15.30 -3.87 4.59
N MET A 149 -14.28 -3.03 4.35
CA MET A 149 -14.33 -1.57 4.54
C MET A 149 -15.27 -0.85 3.56
N LEU A 150 -15.57 -1.46 2.41
CA LEU A 150 -16.52 -0.94 1.43
C LEU A 150 -17.96 -1.36 1.79
N VAL A 151 -18.17 -2.63 2.17
CA VAL A 151 -19.46 -3.13 2.68
C VAL A 151 -19.93 -2.34 3.89
N GLY A 152 -19.04 -2.01 4.84
CA GLY A 152 -19.40 -1.17 5.99
C GLY A 152 -19.84 0.26 5.67
N ARG A 153 -19.61 0.74 4.44
CA ARG A 153 -20.16 2.02 3.96
C ARG A 153 -21.49 1.88 3.19
N MET A 154 -21.84 0.66 2.81
CA MET A 154 -22.98 0.35 1.93
C MET A 154 -24.15 -0.23 2.72
N ASP A 155 -23.85 -1.12 3.66
CA ASP A 155 -24.81 -1.66 4.62
C ASP A 155 -24.76 -0.87 5.94
N ALA A 156 -25.66 0.10 6.10
CA ALA A 156 -25.82 0.85 7.35
C ALA A 156 -26.22 -0.05 8.54
N GLY A 157 -26.79 -1.23 8.26
CA GLY A 157 -27.07 -2.26 9.23
C GLY A 157 -25.84 -3.05 9.67
N HIS A 158 -24.68 -2.93 9.01
CA HIS A 158 -23.42 -3.64 9.27
C HIS A 158 -23.59 -5.15 9.54
N ARG A 159 -24.56 -5.82 8.91
CA ARG A 159 -24.98 -7.18 9.24
C ARG A 159 -23.86 -8.19 9.02
N LEU A 160 -23.34 -8.26 7.78
CA LEU A 160 -22.27 -9.20 7.42
C LEU A 160 -20.99 -8.94 8.24
N LEU A 161 -20.72 -7.68 8.61
CA LEU A 161 -19.61 -7.34 9.48
C LEU A 161 -19.81 -7.92 10.89
N ARG A 162 -20.98 -7.73 11.52
CA ARG A 162 -21.27 -8.34 12.83
C ARG A 162 -21.20 -9.87 12.79
N GLU A 163 -21.78 -10.49 11.77
CA GLU A 163 -21.77 -11.95 11.58
C GLU A 163 -20.34 -12.52 11.42
N THR A 164 -19.40 -11.72 10.90
CA THR A 164 -17.97 -12.06 10.75
C THR A 164 -17.07 -11.53 11.88
N GLY A 165 -17.67 -11.03 12.98
CA GLY A 165 -16.92 -10.46 14.11
C GLY A 165 -16.16 -9.16 13.81
N LEU A 166 -16.48 -8.50 12.69
CA LEU A 166 -15.92 -7.21 12.28
C LEU A 166 -16.75 -6.04 12.86
N ALA A 167 -16.04 -5.03 13.34
CA ALA A 167 -16.61 -3.72 13.68
C ALA A 167 -16.26 -2.69 12.60
N PHE A 168 -17.26 -2.11 11.94
CA PHE A 168 -17.00 -0.97 11.06
C PHE A 168 -16.55 0.24 11.88
N ARG A 169 -15.46 0.88 11.47
CA ARG A 169 -15.07 2.21 11.96
C ARG A 169 -14.97 3.14 10.75
N ALA A 170 -15.92 4.07 10.66
CA ALA A 170 -15.96 5.04 9.58
C ALA A 170 -14.65 5.87 9.57
N VAL A 171 -14.18 6.26 8.39
CA VAL A 171 -12.87 6.91 8.21
C VAL A 171 -12.82 8.25 8.94
N GLU A 172 -13.97 8.90 9.07
CA GLU A 172 -14.25 10.12 9.80
C GLU A 172 -13.84 10.05 11.29
N HIS A 173 -13.81 8.85 11.90
CA HIS A 173 -13.38 8.64 13.29
C HIS A 173 -11.85 8.51 13.47
N CYS A 174 -11.08 8.54 12.39
CA CYS A 174 -9.65 8.22 12.37
C CYS A 174 -8.85 8.97 11.29
N ALA A 175 -9.49 9.88 10.56
CA ALA A 175 -8.90 10.82 9.63
C ALA A 175 -9.06 12.23 10.19
N THR A 176 -8.24 13.18 9.72
CA THR A 176 -8.46 14.59 10.05
C THR A 176 -9.69 15.12 9.30
N LYS A 177 -10.35 16.14 9.87
CA LYS A 177 -11.44 16.86 9.18
C LYS A 177 -10.99 17.35 7.80
N GLU A 178 -9.77 17.88 7.70
CA GLU A 178 -9.15 18.32 6.45
C GLU A 178 -9.08 17.19 5.40
N PHE A 179 -8.72 15.96 5.79
CA PHE A 179 -8.71 14.82 4.88
C PHE A 179 -10.11 14.39 4.45
N VAL A 180 -11.11 14.43 5.35
CA VAL A 180 -12.50 14.09 5.03
C VAL A 180 -13.05 15.09 4.01
N GLU A 181 -12.83 16.39 4.22
CA GLU A 181 -13.20 17.45 3.27
C GLU A 181 -12.46 17.31 1.94
N PHE A 182 -11.15 17.01 1.97
CA PHE A 182 -10.36 16.70 0.79
C PHE A 182 -10.95 15.52 0.02
N ALA A 183 -11.27 14.41 0.69
CA ALA A 183 -11.83 13.21 0.07
C ALA A 183 -13.20 13.48 -0.56
N GLY A 184 -14.01 14.36 0.04
CA GLY A 184 -15.26 14.85 -0.54
C GLY A 184 -15.04 15.67 -1.82
N ARG A 185 -14.08 16.62 -1.83
CA ARG A 185 -13.71 17.38 -3.03
C ARG A 185 -13.11 16.49 -4.13
N ALA A 186 -12.36 15.46 -3.74
CA ALA A 186 -11.71 14.51 -4.63
C ALA A 186 -12.67 13.50 -5.28
N ARG A 187 -13.77 13.19 -4.57
CA ARG A 187 -14.84 12.28 -4.97
C ARG A 187 -16.17 13.05 -4.98
N PRO A 188 -16.37 13.98 -5.94
CA PRO A 188 -17.56 14.85 -5.96
C PRO A 188 -18.88 14.07 -6.12
N SER A 189 -18.84 12.84 -6.63
CA SER A 189 -19.96 11.90 -6.64
C SER A 189 -19.83 10.84 -5.53
N LYS A 190 -20.92 10.63 -4.77
CA LYS A 190 -21.10 9.43 -3.93
C LYS A 190 -21.23 8.16 -4.79
N GLN A 191 -21.74 8.31 -6.00
CA GLN A 191 -21.76 7.26 -7.01
C GLN A 191 -20.35 6.94 -7.49
N ILE A 192 -20.11 5.68 -7.83
CA ILE A 192 -18.93 5.31 -8.62
C ILE A 192 -19.08 6.00 -9.98
N SER A 193 -18.06 6.75 -10.39
CA SER A 193 -18.01 7.49 -11.66
C SER A 193 -18.45 6.62 -12.85
N PRO A 194 -19.01 7.22 -13.93
CA PRO A 194 -19.28 6.50 -15.17
C PRO A 194 -18.00 5.79 -15.65
N GLY A 195 -18.02 4.46 -15.56
CA GLY A 195 -16.84 3.61 -15.66
C GLY A 195 -17.25 2.15 -15.61
N ALA A 196 -16.40 1.27 -16.14
CA ALA A 196 -16.71 -0.13 -16.39
C ALA A 196 -16.71 -1.01 -15.13
N GLY A 197 -16.18 -0.51 -14.00
CA GLY A 197 -16.26 -1.22 -12.72
C GLY A 197 -15.25 -0.83 -11.66
N ILE A 198 -15.13 -1.68 -10.64
CA ILE A 198 -14.12 -1.63 -9.58
C ILE A 198 -13.15 -2.81 -9.75
N LEU A 199 -11.86 -2.53 -9.63
CA LEU A 199 -10.81 -3.54 -9.45
C LEU A 199 -10.44 -3.60 -7.97
N ALA A 200 -10.38 -4.79 -7.37
CA ALA A 200 -10.02 -4.99 -5.97
C ALA A 200 -8.87 -6.01 -5.85
N ASN A 201 -7.84 -5.68 -5.07
CA ASN A 201 -6.74 -6.58 -4.76
C ASN A 201 -7.17 -7.59 -3.68
N THR A 202 -8.05 -8.51 -4.04
CA THR A 202 -8.63 -9.54 -3.14
C THR A 202 -9.13 -10.72 -3.97
N CYS A 203 -9.51 -11.82 -3.31
CA CYS A 203 -10.05 -13.02 -3.94
C CYS A 203 -11.14 -13.67 -3.06
N ARG A 204 -11.90 -14.64 -3.60
CA ARG A 204 -12.98 -15.30 -2.87
C ARG A 204 -12.53 -16.03 -1.59
N ALA A 205 -11.28 -16.52 -1.55
CA ALA A 205 -10.72 -17.16 -0.36
C ALA A 205 -10.43 -16.18 0.80
N LEU A 206 -10.33 -14.88 0.52
CA LEU A 206 -10.10 -13.83 1.52
C LEU A 206 -11.39 -13.09 1.89
N GLU A 207 -12.24 -12.77 0.91
CA GLU A 207 -13.37 -11.87 1.09
C GLU A 207 -14.64 -12.30 0.32
N GLY A 208 -14.88 -13.60 0.13
CA GLY A 208 -15.98 -14.15 -0.68
C GLY A 208 -17.35 -13.48 -0.48
N ASP A 209 -17.84 -13.43 0.76
CA ASP A 209 -19.15 -12.85 1.06
C ASP A 209 -19.19 -11.32 0.82
N PHE A 210 -18.09 -10.63 1.10
CA PHE A 210 -17.97 -9.19 0.82
C PHE A 210 -17.89 -8.90 -0.68
N ILE A 211 -17.26 -9.80 -1.47
CA ILE A 211 -17.27 -9.74 -2.94
C ILE A 211 -18.70 -9.83 -3.45
N ASP A 212 -19.51 -10.77 -2.95
CA ASP A 212 -20.88 -10.96 -3.42
C ASP A 212 -21.78 -9.77 -3.06
N VAL A 213 -21.69 -9.26 -1.82
CA VAL A 213 -22.40 -8.05 -1.40
C VAL A 213 -22.03 -6.85 -2.27
N VAL A 214 -20.73 -6.59 -2.49
CA VAL A 214 -20.30 -5.45 -3.31
C VAL A 214 -20.71 -5.66 -4.77
N ALA A 215 -20.52 -6.85 -5.35
CA ALA A 215 -20.88 -7.15 -6.73
C ALA A 215 -22.39 -6.96 -6.99
N GLY A 216 -23.26 -7.42 -6.08
CA GLY A 216 -24.71 -7.22 -6.19
C GLY A 216 -25.12 -5.74 -6.23
N HIS A 217 -24.53 -4.92 -5.36
CA HIS A 217 -24.75 -3.47 -5.37
C HIS A 217 -24.19 -2.80 -6.65
N LEU A 218 -23.06 -3.25 -7.18
CA LEU A 218 -22.52 -2.72 -8.43
C LEU A 218 -23.39 -3.10 -9.64
N ALA A 219 -23.97 -4.30 -9.63
CA ALA A 219 -24.81 -4.79 -10.72
C ALA A 219 -26.09 -3.95 -10.90
N ALA A 220 -26.66 -3.40 -9.81
CA ALA A 220 -27.79 -2.46 -9.87
C ALA A 220 -27.46 -1.18 -10.66
N ASP A 221 -26.19 -0.76 -10.65
CA ASP A 221 -25.64 0.37 -11.41
C ASP A 221 -25.15 -0.04 -12.83
N GLY A 222 -25.31 -1.30 -13.23
CA GLY A 222 -24.72 -1.87 -14.45
C GLY A 222 -23.19 -2.05 -14.40
N LYS A 223 -22.56 -1.90 -13.22
CA LYS A 223 -21.11 -1.93 -13.00
C LYS A 223 -20.66 -3.31 -12.55
N LYS A 224 -19.38 -3.63 -12.75
CA LYS A 224 -18.79 -4.94 -12.38
C LYS A 224 -17.74 -4.79 -11.29
N LEU A 225 -17.67 -5.78 -10.39
CA LEU A 225 -16.54 -5.96 -9.48
C LEU A 225 -15.59 -6.98 -10.09
N PHE A 226 -14.29 -6.67 -10.07
CA PHE A 226 -13.22 -7.54 -10.48
C PHE A 226 -12.29 -7.76 -9.28
N ALA A 227 -12.52 -8.83 -8.55
CA ALA A 227 -11.58 -9.34 -7.55
C ALA A 227 -10.41 -10.01 -8.28
N VAL A 228 -9.26 -9.33 -8.33
CA VAL A 228 -8.09 -9.69 -9.15
C VAL A 228 -6.84 -9.96 -8.34
N GLY A 229 -6.97 -10.05 -7.00
CA GLY A 229 -5.83 -10.32 -6.12
C GLY A 229 -5.61 -11.82 -5.85
N PRO A 230 -4.51 -12.17 -5.17
CA PRO A 230 -3.39 -11.30 -4.81
C PRO A 230 -2.62 -10.76 -6.04
N LEU A 231 -2.36 -9.45 -6.08
CA LEU A 231 -1.64 -8.79 -7.18
C LEU A 231 -0.11 -8.75 -6.99
N ASN A 232 0.40 -9.13 -5.82
CA ASN A 232 1.83 -9.31 -5.58
C ASN A 232 2.33 -10.62 -6.23
N PRO A 233 3.55 -10.65 -6.80
CA PRO A 233 4.10 -11.89 -7.33
C PRO A 233 4.35 -12.89 -6.20
N LEU A 234 4.09 -14.17 -6.45
CA LEU A 234 4.49 -15.25 -5.57
C LEU A 234 5.96 -15.57 -5.82
N LEU A 235 6.82 -15.14 -4.91
CA LEU A 235 8.25 -15.45 -4.97
C LEU A 235 8.47 -16.93 -4.58
N HIS A 236 8.95 -17.74 -5.52
CA HIS A 236 9.32 -19.13 -5.27
C HIS A 236 10.73 -19.24 -4.69
N HIS A 237 10.92 -20.11 -3.68
CA HIS A 237 12.23 -20.35 -3.06
C HIS A 237 13.30 -20.91 -4.01
N ALA A 238 12.91 -21.55 -5.12
CA ALA A 238 13.79 -22.42 -5.89
C ALA A 238 14.57 -21.74 -7.03
N SER A 239 14.48 -20.41 -7.20
CA SER A 239 15.16 -19.71 -8.29
C SER A 239 15.47 -18.25 -7.94
N ALA A 240 16.42 -18.04 -7.02
CA ALA A 240 17.18 -16.80 -7.04
C ALA A 240 18.12 -16.86 -8.27
N PRO A 241 18.01 -15.94 -9.25
CA PRO A 241 19.09 -15.79 -10.23
C PRO A 241 20.33 -15.33 -9.48
N GLU A 242 21.49 -15.92 -9.73
CA GLU A 242 22.77 -15.53 -9.08
C GLU A 242 23.23 -14.09 -9.42
N GLN A 243 22.43 -13.35 -10.19
CA GLN A 243 22.75 -12.03 -10.70
C GLN A 243 21.55 -11.08 -10.57
N SER A 244 21.39 -10.49 -9.38
CA SER A 244 20.86 -9.13 -9.28
C SER A 244 21.84 -8.28 -8.48
N GLU A 245 22.28 -7.16 -9.05
CA GLU A 245 23.18 -6.24 -8.37
C GLU A 245 22.48 -5.67 -7.12
N ARG A 246 22.93 -6.12 -5.95
CA ARG A 246 22.45 -5.76 -4.60
C ARG A 246 21.16 -6.45 -4.14
N ARG A 247 21.25 -7.77 -3.90
CA ARG A 247 20.47 -8.44 -2.85
C ARG A 247 20.60 -7.65 -1.54
N HIS A 248 19.50 -7.40 -0.84
CA HIS A 248 19.49 -6.62 0.39
C HIS A 248 20.17 -7.37 1.55
N GLU A 249 20.98 -6.68 2.36
CA GLU A 249 21.79 -7.29 3.44
C GLU A 249 20.96 -8.10 4.45
N CYS A 250 19.72 -7.68 4.74
CA CYS A 250 18.83 -8.42 5.65
C CYS A 250 18.48 -9.82 5.15
N LEU A 251 18.56 -10.08 3.85
CA LEU A 251 18.29 -11.39 3.27
C LEU A 251 19.48 -12.34 3.47
N ASN A 252 20.71 -11.82 3.62
CA ASN A 252 21.86 -12.63 4.02
C ASN A 252 21.72 -13.03 5.50
N TRP A 253 21.36 -12.07 6.36
CA TRP A 253 21.10 -12.35 7.79
C TRP A 253 19.98 -13.37 7.99
N LEU A 254 18.96 -13.37 7.11
CA LEU A 254 17.87 -14.35 7.14
C LEU A 254 18.30 -15.78 6.76
N ASP A 255 19.26 -15.96 5.86
CA ASP A 255 19.77 -17.29 5.48
C ASP A 255 20.43 -18.00 6.67
N GLU A 256 21.04 -17.22 7.57
CA GLU A 256 21.71 -17.71 8.78
C GLU A 256 20.72 -18.14 9.88
N GLN A 257 19.41 -17.86 9.73
CA GLN A 257 18.41 -18.16 10.77
C GLN A 257 17.68 -19.50 10.51
N PRO A 258 17.35 -20.25 11.57
CA PRO A 258 16.54 -21.47 11.44
C PRO A 258 15.18 -21.20 10.76
N PRO A 259 14.63 -22.17 9.99
CA PRO A 259 13.29 -22.08 9.43
C PRO A 259 12.23 -21.71 10.47
N ALA A 260 11.27 -20.87 10.07
CA ALA A 260 10.16 -20.42 10.93
C ALA A 260 10.57 -19.93 12.34
N SER A 261 11.66 -19.18 12.46
CA SER A 261 12.18 -18.67 13.75
C SER A 261 12.24 -17.15 13.90
N VAL A 262 11.95 -16.39 12.83
CA VAL A 262 12.06 -14.91 12.79
C VAL A 262 10.68 -14.24 12.79
N LEU A 263 10.51 -13.23 13.64
CA LEU A 263 9.38 -12.29 13.62
C LEU A 263 9.72 -11.06 12.77
N TYR A 264 8.88 -10.72 11.79
CA TYR A 264 9.00 -9.48 11.03
C TYR A 264 8.09 -8.42 11.64
N VAL A 265 8.57 -7.19 11.79
CA VAL A 265 7.85 -6.09 12.41
C VAL A 265 7.88 -4.87 11.50
N SER A 266 6.72 -4.47 10.96
CA SER A 266 6.59 -3.33 10.05
C SER A 266 5.21 -2.67 10.15
N PHE A 267 5.21 -1.37 10.44
CA PHE A 267 3.99 -0.56 10.61
C PHE A 267 3.59 0.20 9.34
N GLY A 268 4.05 -0.25 8.17
CA GLY A 268 3.76 0.37 6.89
C GLY A 268 4.62 1.61 6.60
N THR A 269 4.28 2.36 5.55
CA THR A 269 5.07 3.52 5.10
C THR A 269 4.66 4.83 5.75
N THR A 270 3.37 4.99 6.08
CA THR A 270 2.79 6.28 6.50
C THR A 270 2.49 6.39 7.99
N SER A 271 2.69 5.32 8.76
CA SER A 271 2.49 5.32 10.21
C SER A 271 3.77 5.80 10.91
N SER A 272 3.63 6.62 11.94
CA SER A 272 4.70 6.93 12.90
C SER A 272 4.28 6.42 14.28
N LEU A 273 5.22 5.88 15.05
CA LEU A 273 4.98 5.48 16.44
C LEU A 273 5.45 6.61 17.39
N ARG A 274 4.80 6.72 18.55
CA ARG A 274 5.27 7.57 19.65
C ARG A 274 6.52 7.00 20.29
N ALA A 275 7.31 7.82 20.98
CA ALA A 275 8.57 7.38 21.59
C ALA A 275 8.34 6.22 22.57
N GLU A 276 7.32 6.33 23.42
CA GLU A 276 6.95 5.34 24.43
C GLU A 276 6.50 4.03 23.77
N GLN A 277 5.82 4.09 22.62
CA GLN A 277 5.43 2.88 21.86
C GLN A 277 6.62 2.17 21.23
N ILE A 278 7.66 2.92 20.85
CA ILE A 278 8.90 2.39 20.29
C ILE A 278 9.74 1.77 21.42
N GLU A 279 9.81 2.42 22.58
CA GLU A 279 10.47 1.91 23.78
C GLU A 279 9.83 0.63 24.31
N GLU A 280 8.50 0.59 24.44
CA GLU A 280 7.75 -0.63 24.83
C GLU A 280 7.93 -1.76 23.81
N LEU A 281 7.91 -1.46 22.51
CA LEU A 281 8.17 -2.46 21.47
C LEU A 281 9.61 -2.99 21.52
N ALA A 282 10.60 -2.11 21.73
CA ALA A 282 11.99 -2.50 21.91
C ALA A 282 12.17 -3.35 23.17
N ALA A 283 11.55 -2.97 24.29
CA ALA A 283 11.57 -3.73 25.53
C ALA A 283 10.94 -5.12 25.35
N ALA A 284 9.80 -5.22 24.66
CA ALA A 284 9.11 -6.47 24.34
C ALA A 284 9.94 -7.37 23.42
N LEU A 285 10.51 -6.83 22.34
CA LEU A 285 11.38 -7.59 21.41
C LEU A 285 12.59 -8.16 22.14
N ARG A 286 13.32 -7.33 22.91
CA ARG A 286 14.45 -7.74 23.76
C ARG A 286 14.04 -8.79 24.80
N GLY A 287 12.91 -8.59 25.48
CA GLY A 287 12.40 -9.49 26.50
C GLY A 287 11.95 -10.85 25.96
N SER A 288 11.43 -10.89 24.74
CA SER A 288 10.92 -12.11 24.09
C SER A 288 12.01 -13.16 23.79
N ARG A 289 13.27 -12.71 23.64
CA ARG A 289 14.42 -13.49 23.16
C ARG A 289 14.20 -14.20 21.82
N GLN A 290 13.16 -13.80 21.06
CA GLN A 290 12.89 -14.29 19.72
C GLN A 290 13.76 -13.56 18.70
N ARG A 291 14.02 -14.20 17.55
CA ARG A 291 14.70 -13.52 16.45
C ARG A 291 13.75 -12.56 15.75
N PHE A 292 14.25 -11.40 15.32
CA PHE A 292 13.39 -10.43 14.64
C PHE A 292 14.08 -9.60 13.55
N ILE A 293 13.28 -9.16 12.57
CA ILE A 293 13.58 -8.00 11.73
C ILE A 293 12.58 -6.91 12.06
N TRP A 294 13.07 -5.73 12.44
CA TRP A 294 12.22 -4.57 12.72
C TRP A 294 12.53 -3.43 11.77
N VAL A 295 11.53 -3.01 10.99
CA VAL A 295 11.61 -1.79 10.17
C VAL A 295 11.19 -0.59 11.02
N LEU A 296 12.16 0.12 11.60
CA LEU A 296 11.92 1.33 12.37
C LEU A 296 12.30 2.58 11.56
N ARG A 297 11.28 3.24 11.01
CA ARG A 297 11.40 4.51 10.28
C ARG A 297 10.44 5.54 10.82
N ASP A 298 10.76 6.81 10.63
CA ASP A 298 9.73 7.85 10.66
C ASP A 298 8.80 7.73 9.43
N ALA A 299 7.58 8.23 9.55
CA ALA A 299 6.59 8.13 8.48
C ALA A 299 7.02 8.89 7.22
N ASP A 300 6.66 8.31 6.07
CA ASP A 300 6.93 8.82 4.72
C ASP A 300 6.43 10.27 4.55
N ARG A 301 7.35 11.23 4.48
CA ARG A 301 7.08 12.64 4.14
C ARG A 301 6.76 12.86 2.63
N GLY A 302 6.34 11.80 1.95
CA GLY A 302 6.06 11.76 0.52
C GLY A 302 7.27 11.39 -0.36
N ASP A 303 8.39 10.98 0.25
CA ASP A 303 9.49 10.30 -0.41
C ASP A 303 10.17 9.25 0.50
N ILE A 304 9.91 7.96 0.27
CA ILE A 304 10.56 6.85 1.00
C ILE A 304 11.99 6.53 0.55
N PHE A 305 12.50 7.20 -0.49
CA PHE A 305 13.86 7.00 -1.03
C PHE A 305 14.69 8.28 -1.09
N ALA A 306 14.12 9.43 -0.73
CA ALA A 306 14.95 10.53 -0.25
C ALA A 306 15.75 9.99 0.94
N GLU A 307 17.06 10.27 0.98
CA GLU A 307 17.88 9.75 2.06
C GLU A 307 17.27 10.13 3.40
N ALA A 308 17.33 9.18 4.35
CA ALA A 308 17.08 9.44 5.76
C ALA A 308 18.24 10.26 6.36
N GLY A 309 18.59 11.37 5.69
CA GLY A 309 19.74 12.21 5.95
C GLY A 309 19.59 12.88 7.31
N GLY A 310 20.42 12.46 8.26
CA GLY A 310 20.48 13.02 9.62
C GLY A 310 19.26 12.69 10.49
N GLU A 311 18.06 13.11 10.11
CA GLU A 311 16.90 13.24 11.01
C GLU A 311 16.35 11.92 11.56
N SER A 312 16.24 10.86 10.74
CA SER A 312 15.75 9.57 11.25
C SER A 312 16.78 8.87 12.16
N ARG A 313 18.07 9.18 11.98
CA ARG A 313 19.12 8.88 12.98
C ARG A 313 19.03 9.82 14.18
N GLY A 314 18.59 11.06 14.00
CA GLY A 314 18.44 12.06 15.06
C GLY A 314 17.37 11.69 16.09
N ARG A 315 16.15 11.34 15.65
CA ARG A 315 15.02 11.06 16.56
C ARG A 315 15.22 9.82 17.43
N HIS A 316 15.76 8.74 16.85
CA HIS A 316 15.84 7.43 17.51
C HIS A 316 17.28 6.97 17.81
N GLY A 317 18.31 7.72 17.39
CA GLY A 317 19.68 7.21 17.26
C GLY A 317 20.34 6.71 18.54
N LYS A 318 20.10 7.37 19.68
CA LYS A 318 20.65 6.93 20.97
C LYS A 318 20.08 5.56 21.37
N MET A 319 18.76 5.47 21.44
CA MET A 319 18.04 4.23 21.75
C MET A 319 18.34 3.13 20.73
N LEU A 320 18.38 3.44 19.43
CA LEU A 320 18.76 2.49 18.37
C LEU A 320 20.17 1.93 18.56
N SER A 321 21.15 2.76 18.92
CA SER A 321 22.54 2.32 19.12
C SER A 321 22.64 1.34 20.28
N GLU A 322 21.99 1.65 21.41
CA GLU A 322 21.92 0.76 22.56
C GLU A 322 21.14 -0.51 22.24
N PHE A 323 19.95 -0.39 21.65
CA PHE A 323 19.10 -1.53 21.31
C PHE A 323 19.80 -2.49 20.35
N THR A 324 20.44 -1.98 19.29
CA THR A 324 21.18 -2.80 18.32
C THR A 324 22.33 -3.56 19.00
N ARG A 325 23.08 -2.90 19.91
CA ARG A 325 24.13 -3.57 20.70
C ARG A 325 23.56 -4.68 21.59
N HIS A 326 22.43 -4.47 22.26
CA HIS A 326 21.81 -5.47 23.14
C HIS A 326 21.09 -6.62 22.40
N THR A 327 20.86 -6.48 21.09
CA THR A 327 20.15 -7.46 20.25
C THR A 327 21.03 -8.05 19.15
N GLN A 328 22.32 -7.73 19.12
CA GLN A 328 23.28 -8.27 18.16
C GLN A 328 23.22 -9.81 18.12
N GLY A 329 23.11 -10.38 16.90
CA GLY A 329 22.96 -11.82 16.69
C GLY A 329 21.55 -12.39 16.90
N THR A 330 20.59 -11.60 17.41
CA THR A 330 19.18 -12.02 17.56
C THR A 330 18.21 -11.12 16.79
N GLY A 331 18.52 -9.83 16.65
CA GLY A 331 17.69 -8.85 15.97
C GLY A 331 18.44 -8.08 14.89
N LEU A 332 17.70 -7.69 13.85
CA LEU A 332 18.16 -6.76 12.83
C LEU A 332 17.17 -5.59 12.73
N VAL A 333 17.67 -4.35 12.81
CA VAL A 333 16.85 -3.14 12.67
C VAL A 333 17.17 -2.44 11.35
N ILE A 334 16.15 -2.21 10.54
CA ILE A 334 16.24 -1.54 9.24
C ILE A 334 15.58 -0.16 9.36
N THR A 335 16.36 0.91 9.17
CA THR A 335 15.84 2.29 9.23
C THR A 335 15.47 2.89 7.88
N GLY A 336 15.90 2.23 6.79
CA GLY A 336 15.63 2.64 5.41
C GLY A 336 14.47 1.89 4.76
N TRP A 337 14.63 1.61 3.46
CA TRP A 337 13.76 0.67 2.74
C TRP A 337 14.06 -0.76 3.15
N ALA A 338 13.08 -1.65 3.03
CA ALA A 338 13.23 -3.08 3.28
C ALA A 338 12.47 -3.88 2.19
N PRO A 339 13.00 -5.01 1.69
CA PRO A 339 12.36 -5.84 0.69
C PRO A 339 11.25 -6.70 1.33
N GLN A 340 10.14 -6.06 1.74
CA GLN A 340 9.09 -6.68 2.53
C GLN A 340 8.55 -7.99 1.93
N LEU A 341 8.41 -8.08 0.61
CA LEU A 341 7.92 -9.28 -0.06
C LEU A 341 8.93 -10.43 0.00
N GLU A 342 10.22 -10.17 -0.21
CA GLU A 342 11.28 -11.17 -0.12
C GLU A 342 11.49 -11.63 1.33
N ILE A 343 11.39 -10.71 2.29
CA ILE A 343 11.38 -11.04 3.73
C ILE A 343 10.20 -11.99 4.02
N LEU A 344 8.97 -11.62 3.68
CA LEU A 344 7.79 -12.45 3.92
C LEU A 344 7.83 -13.80 3.19
N ALA A 345 8.47 -13.86 2.02
CA ALA A 345 8.71 -15.12 1.32
C ALA A 345 9.69 -16.03 2.08
N HIS A 346 10.71 -15.48 2.75
CA HIS A 346 11.85 -16.22 3.31
C HIS A 346 11.47 -17.36 4.29
N SER A 347 12.18 -18.50 4.21
CA SER A 347 11.87 -19.73 4.97
C SER A 347 11.99 -19.56 6.48
N ALA A 348 12.95 -18.73 6.93
CA ALA A 348 13.12 -18.35 8.33
C ALA A 348 11.94 -17.59 8.95
N MET A 349 10.98 -17.09 8.15
CA MET A 349 9.86 -16.30 8.67
C MET A 349 8.83 -17.14 9.44
N ALA A 350 8.67 -16.84 10.72
CA ALA A 350 7.64 -17.39 11.60
C ALA A 350 6.31 -16.63 11.48
N ALA A 351 6.36 -15.30 11.61
CA ALA A 351 5.17 -14.44 11.70
C ALA A 351 5.46 -12.98 11.31
N PHE A 352 4.41 -12.20 11.09
CA PHE A 352 4.48 -10.77 10.78
C PHE A 352 3.66 -9.94 11.78
N MET A 353 4.32 -9.17 12.64
CA MET A 353 3.68 -8.07 13.37
C MET A 353 3.46 -6.88 12.44
N SER A 354 2.19 -6.63 12.14
CA SER A 354 1.79 -5.70 11.09
C SER A 354 0.78 -4.68 11.59
N HIS A 355 0.91 -3.45 11.09
CA HIS A 355 -0.18 -2.49 11.12
C HIS A 355 -1.39 -2.91 10.26
N CYS A 356 -1.43 -4.06 9.59
CA CYS A 356 -2.62 -4.58 8.87
C CYS A 356 -3.17 -3.67 7.75
N GLY A 357 -2.32 -2.81 7.15
CA GLY A 357 -2.65 -2.17 5.88
C GLY A 357 -2.81 -3.20 4.77
N TRP A 358 -3.84 -3.06 3.93
CA TRP A 358 -4.35 -4.15 3.10
C TRP A 358 -3.30 -4.82 2.19
N ASN A 359 -2.41 -4.05 1.55
CA ASN A 359 -1.32 -4.63 0.76
C ASN A 359 -0.42 -5.54 1.60
N SER A 360 -0.02 -5.11 2.80
CA SER A 360 0.82 -5.92 3.71
C SER A 360 0.08 -7.14 4.26
N THR A 361 -1.24 -7.06 4.44
CA THR A 361 -2.08 -8.23 4.77
C THR A 361 -2.07 -9.25 3.61
N VAL A 362 -2.33 -8.79 2.38
CA VAL A 362 -2.37 -9.65 1.19
C VAL A 362 -0.99 -10.26 0.89
N GLU A 363 0.10 -9.49 1.00
CA GLU A 363 1.48 -9.98 0.87
C GLU A 363 1.79 -11.10 1.90
N SER A 364 1.41 -10.91 3.16
CA SER A 364 1.63 -11.91 4.24
C SER A 364 0.87 -13.20 3.99
N LEU A 365 -0.44 -13.09 3.68
CA LEU A 365 -1.31 -14.24 3.47
C LEU A 365 -0.94 -15.00 2.18
N SER A 366 -0.46 -14.30 1.15
CA SER A 366 0.08 -14.92 -0.08
C SER A 366 1.27 -15.85 0.19
N HIS A 367 2.09 -15.53 1.20
CA HIS A 367 3.22 -16.34 1.63
C HIS A 367 2.90 -17.22 2.86
N GLY A 368 1.63 -17.36 3.24
CA GLY A 368 1.19 -18.18 4.36
C GLY A 368 1.71 -17.71 5.74
N ARG A 369 2.18 -16.46 5.87
CA ARG A 369 2.76 -15.95 7.12
C ARG A 369 1.65 -15.41 8.03
N PRO A 370 1.49 -15.94 9.27
CA PRO A 370 0.47 -15.47 10.21
C PRO A 370 0.77 -14.04 10.68
N ILE A 371 -0.30 -13.27 10.94
CA ILE A 371 -0.20 -11.84 11.27
C ILE A 371 -0.49 -11.58 12.74
N LEU A 372 0.48 -11.01 13.47
CA LEU A 372 0.24 -10.40 14.78
C LEU A 372 -0.31 -8.99 14.55
N ALA A 373 -1.64 -8.86 14.61
CA ALA A 373 -2.35 -7.63 14.23
C ALA A 373 -2.20 -6.52 15.28
N CYS A 374 -1.42 -5.48 14.94
CA CYS A 374 -1.23 -4.27 15.76
C CYS A 374 -1.69 -3.01 14.97
N PRO A 375 -3.01 -2.80 14.78
CA PRO A 375 -3.54 -1.83 13.82
C PRO A 375 -3.49 -0.38 14.31
N CYS A 376 -2.63 0.45 13.69
CA CYS A 376 -2.46 1.86 14.05
C CYS A 376 -3.65 2.75 13.63
N THR A 377 -4.20 2.56 12.43
CA THR A 377 -5.13 3.49 11.74
C THR A 377 -6.54 2.90 11.50
N ALA A 378 -7.53 3.68 11.06
CA ALA A 378 -8.90 3.17 10.80
C ALA A 378 -8.93 1.96 9.86
N THR A 379 -8.28 2.08 8.70
CA THR A 379 -8.29 1.08 7.64
C THR A 379 -7.72 -0.24 8.13
N SER A 380 -6.72 -0.19 9.00
CA SER A 380 -6.15 -1.37 9.66
C SER A 380 -7.00 -1.97 10.77
N ARG A 381 -7.86 -1.19 11.43
CA ARG A 381 -8.75 -1.73 12.48
C ARG A 381 -9.88 -2.55 11.86
N GLY A 382 -10.32 -2.20 10.64
CA GLY A 382 -11.30 -2.98 9.86
C GLY A 382 -10.76 -4.27 9.23
N THR A 383 -9.44 -4.46 9.15
CA THR A 383 -8.81 -5.71 8.66
C THR A 383 -8.43 -6.68 9.79
N ARG A 384 -8.69 -6.31 11.06
CA ARG A 384 -8.20 -7.02 12.25
C ARG A 384 -8.76 -8.44 12.42
N SER A 385 -10.05 -8.70 12.15
CA SER A 385 -10.59 -10.06 12.33
C SER A 385 -10.31 -10.99 11.16
N LEU A 386 -10.29 -10.50 9.90
CA LEU A 386 -9.98 -11.30 8.71
C LEU A 386 -8.67 -12.09 8.89
N SER A 387 -7.64 -11.43 9.42
CA SER A 387 -6.33 -12.06 9.71
C SER A 387 -6.39 -13.12 10.83
N ALA A 388 -7.38 -13.03 11.73
CA ALA A 388 -7.57 -13.96 12.85
C ALA A 388 -8.48 -15.16 12.49
N THR A 389 -9.29 -15.06 11.42
CA THR A 389 -10.17 -16.14 10.96
C THR A 389 -9.48 -17.07 9.96
N THR A 390 -8.58 -16.56 9.12
CA THR A 390 -7.88 -17.39 8.10
C THR A 390 -6.69 -18.18 8.62
N SER A 391 -6.18 -17.87 9.82
CA SER A 391 -5.17 -18.67 10.52
C SER A 391 -5.70 -19.14 11.87
N ARG A 392 -5.46 -20.42 12.23
CA ARG A 392 -5.69 -20.95 13.59
C ARG A 392 -5.16 -19.97 14.65
N PRO A 393 -5.87 -19.81 15.78
CA PRO A 393 -6.05 -18.52 16.44
C PRO A 393 -4.73 -17.87 16.87
N ALA A 394 -4.36 -16.79 16.18
CA ALA A 394 -3.28 -15.90 16.59
C ALA A 394 -3.77 -14.99 17.73
N SER A 395 -3.03 -14.97 18.84
CA SER A 395 -3.38 -14.21 20.04
C SER A 395 -3.43 -12.70 19.77
N SER A 396 -4.54 -12.06 20.17
CA SER A 396 -4.70 -10.62 20.02
C SER A 396 -4.06 -9.87 21.20
N CYS A 397 -3.20 -8.89 20.93
CA CYS A 397 -2.78 -7.94 21.96
C CYS A 397 -3.99 -7.11 22.44
N VAL A 398 -4.35 -7.29 23.70
CA VAL A 398 -5.36 -6.53 24.43
C VAL A 398 -4.63 -5.57 25.37
N HIS A 399 -4.93 -4.27 25.30
CA HIS A 399 -4.50 -3.34 26.36
C HIS A 399 -5.22 -3.73 27.65
N GLY A 400 -4.44 -4.06 28.68
CA GLY A 400 -4.91 -4.90 29.76
C GLY A 400 -5.91 -4.23 30.73
N ARG A 401 -6.70 -5.08 31.37
CA ARG A 401 -6.84 -5.02 32.82
C ARG A 401 -6.39 -6.34 33.40
N SER A 402 -5.52 -6.27 34.41
CA SER A 402 -5.19 -7.39 35.27
C SER A 402 -6.42 -7.79 36.08
N THR A 403 -6.76 -9.08 36.05
CA THR A 403 -7.30 -9.80 37.20
C THR A 403 -6.74 -11.21 37.13
N ALA A 404 -5.93 -11.58 38.13
CA ALA A 404 -5.34 -12.90 38.23
C ALA A 404 -6.37 -13.96 38.66
N ARG A 405 -6.31 -15.14 38.05
CA ARG A 405 -6.41 -16.47 38.67
C ARG A 405 -5.93 -17.54 37.70
#